data_AF-A0A949FAE5-F1
#
_entry.id   AF-A0A949FAE5-F1
#
_cell.length_a   1.000
_cell.length_b   1.000
_cell.length_c   1.000
_cell.angle_alpha   90.00
_cell.angle_beta   90.00
_cell.angle_gamma   90.00
#
_symmetry.space_group_name_H-M   'P 1'
#
loop_
_entity.id
_entity.type
_entity.pdbx_description
1 polymer ?
#
loop_
_entity_poly.entity_id
_entity_poly.type
_entity_poly.pdbx_seq_one_letter_code
_entity_poly.pdbx_strand_id
1 'polypeptide(L)'
;MFDENEIIRGMGLCLDNARQLASEAELLYTRDHYERSLALGILALEEVGKLVYINCLAFSLTESTQRKSFDNIRRQHHAKLFALHSYPMFLVQFAGLDHRFFTDDKWKEKLHGIVQEFQKCLLALEPWIGSLESIDDLHKWKQKAFYVDFDRQQGFTAPSAIDAGFTEDVLRLVHLIVRGLDFVVADNLDRYSEAISAIRSTVTSEQFDDIRQHISETLNRPH
;
A
#
# COMPACT_ATOMS: atom_id res chain seq x y z
N MET A 1 2.44 -16.67 -16.55
CA MET A 1 2.66 -16.56 -15.10
C MET A 1 3.56 -15.35 -14.96
N PHE A 2 3.29 -14.41 -14.04
CA PHE A 2 4.26 -13.33 -13.81
C PHE A 2 5.56 -13.97 -13.35
N ASP A 3 6.65 -13.66 -14.05
CA ASP A 3 7.97 -14.12 -13.65
C ASP A 3 8.35 -13.45 -12.32
N GLU A 4 9.16 -14.12 -11.52
CA GLU A 4 9.61 -13.62 -10.21
C GLU A 4 10.33 -12.28 -10.38
N ASN A 5 11.16 -12.16 -11.42
CA ASN A 5 11.83 -10.90 -11.75
C ASN A 5 10.84 -9.77 -12.09
N GLU A 6 9.72 -10.08 -12.74
CA GLU A 6 8.67 -9.09 -13.03
C GLU A 6 7.97 -8.61 -11.75
N ILE A 7 7.75 -9.51 -10.79
CA ILE A 7 7.16 -9.20 -9.49
C ILE A 7 8.10 -8.29 -8.71
N ILE A 8 9.37 -8.68 -8.54
CA ILE A 8 10.38 -7.89 -7.83
C ILE A 8 10.54 -6.50 -8.48
N ARG A 9 10.67 -6.46 -9.80
CA ARG A 9 10.76 -5.21 -10.55
C ARG A 9 9.51 -4.35 -10.34
N GLY A 10 8.32 -4.94 -10.39
CA GLY A 10 7.06 -4.24 -10.15
C GLY A 10 6.99 -3.63 -8.76
N MET A 11 7.43 -4.36 -7.73
CA MET A 11 7.49 -3.85 -6.36
C MET A 11 8.48 -2.69 -6.22
N GLY A 12 9.67 -2.82 -6.80
CA GLY A 12 10.67 -1.74 -6.82
C GLY A 12 10.14 -0.47 -7.50
N LEU A 13 9.52 -0.62 -8.67
CA LEU A 13 8.92 0.51 -9.41
C LEU A 13 7.78 1.18 -8.63
N CYS A 14 6.93 0.42 -7.94
CA CYS A 14 5.88 1.00 -7.09
C CYS A 14 6.50 1.79 -5.92
N LEU A 15 7.53 1.26 -5.27
CA LEU A 15 8.21 1.95 -4.18
C LEU A 15 8.92 3.23 -4.66
N ASP A 16 9.61 3.18 -5.79
CA ASP A 16 10.26 4.35 -6.38
C ASP A 16 9.26 5.43 -6.77
N ASN A 17 8.13 5.05 -7.37
CA ASN A 17 7.08 6.00 -7.70
C ASN A 17 6.43 6.60 -6.45
N ALA A 18 6.19 5.79 -5.41
CA ALA A 18 5.68 6.29 -4.13
C ALA A 18 6.62 7.31 -3.49
N ARG A 19 7.94 7.09 -3.53
CA ARG A 19 8.96 8.03 -3.05
C ARG A 19 8.92 9.36 -3.81
N GLN A 20 8.87 9.30 -5.14
CA GLN A 20 8.81 10.50 -5.99
C GLN A 20 7.55 11.30 -5.70
N LEU A 21 6.39 10.65 -5.70
CA LEU A 21 5.10 11.28 -5.39
C LEU A 21 5.10 11.89 -3.98
N ALA A 22 5.65 11.20 -2.97
CA ALA A 22 5.76 11.73 -1.62
C ALA A 22 6.63 12.99 -1.56
N SER A 23 7.77 13.00 -2.26
CA SER A 23 8.66 14.15 -2.32
C SER A 23 8.03 15.34 -3.04
N GLU A 24 7.30 15.09 -4.13
CA GLU A 24 6.60 16.13 -4.89
C GLU A 24 5.42 16.70 -4.09
N ALA A 25 4.68 15.83 -3.38
CA ALA A 25 3.59 16.23 -2.51
C ALA A 25 4.08 17.16 -1.39
N GLU A 26 5.18 16.80 -0.72
CA GLU A 26 5.84 17.63 0.29
C GLU A 26 6.24 19.00 -0.27
N LEU A 27 6.86 19.03 -1.45
CA LEU A 27 7.25 20.28 -2.09
C LEU A 27 6.03 21.20 -2.33
N LEU A 28 4.92 20.64 -2.82
CA LEU A 28 3.69 21.40 -3.05
C LEU A 28 3.08 21.91 -1.73
N TYR A 29 3.11 21.09 -0.68
CA TYR A 29 2.65 21.50 0.65
C TYR A 29 3.41 22.71 1.18
N THR A 30 4.75 22.69 1.08
CA THR A 30 5.59 23.84 1.51
C THR A 30 5.40 25.12 0.69
N ARG A 31 4.66 25.04 -0.41
CA ARG A 31 4.29 26.16 -1.30
C ARG A 31 2.81 26.50 -1.23
N ASP A 32 2.12 26.02 -0.20
CA ASP A 32 0.69 26.24 0.04
C ASP A 32 -0.22 25.72 -1.09
N HIS A 33 0.25 24.73 -1.86
CA HIS A 33 -0.54 24.03 -2.88
C HIS A 33 -1.15 22.75 -2.31
N TYR A 34 -2.01 22.90 -1.29
CA TYR A 34 -2.52 21.80 -0.48
C TYR A 34 -3.35 20.79 -1.28
N GLU A 35 -4.16 21.23 -2.24
CA GLU A 35 -4.99 20.33 -3.06
C GLU A 35 -4.12 19.37 -3.88
N ARG A 36 -3.09 19.92 -4.53
CA ARG A 36 -2.17 19.13 -5.36
C ARG A 36 -1.27 18.26 -4.50
N SER A 37 -0.80 18.77 -3.36
CA SER A 37 -0.10 17.98 -2.36
C SER A 37 -0.92 16.78 -1.91
N LEU A 38 -2.17 17.00 -1.47
CA LEU A 38 -3.07 15.93 -1.03
C LEU A 38 -3.26 14.88 -2.13
N ALA A 39 -3.52 15.32 -3.36
CA ALA A 39 -3.71 14.41 -4.47
C ALA A 39 -2.48 13.52 -4.75
N LEU A 40 -1.27 14.10 -4.75
CA LEU A 40 -0.03 13.35 -4.91
C LEU A 40 0.26 12.44 -3.72
N GLY A 41 -0.02 12.89 -2.49
CA GLY A 41 0.11 12.06 -1.29
C GLY A 41 -0.78 10.81 -1.36
N ILE A 42 -2.05 10.98 -1.75
CA ILE A 42 -2.97 9.84 -1.92
C ILE A 42 -2.53 8.93 -3.07
N LEU A 43 -1.98 9.48 -4.16
CA LEU A 43 -1.39 8.67 -5.22
C LEU A 43 -0.19 7.85 -4.73
N ALA A 44 0.67 8.42 -3.87
CA ALA A 44 1.76 7.67 -3.24
C ALA A 44 1.24 6.50 -2.40
N LEU A 45 0.17 6.71 -1.63
CA LEU A 45 -0.52 5.64 -0.90
C LEU A 45 -1.08 4.56 -1.83
N GLU A 46 -1.66 4.95 -2.98
CA GLU A 46 -2.15 4.00 -3.99
C GLU A 46 -1.02 3.16 -4.60
N GLU A 47 0.19 3.72 -4.78
CA GLU A 47 1.37 2.95 -5.24
C GLU A 47 1.82 1.93 -4.18
N VAL A 48 1.81 2.30 -2.90
CA VAL A 48 2.09 1.35 -1.82
C VAL A 48 1.02 0.25 -1.77
N GLY A 49 -0.26 0.61 -1.90
CA GLY A 49 -1.34 -0.37 -1.99
C GLY A 49 -1.16 -1.35 -3.16
N LYS A 50 -0.72 -0.86 -4.33
CA LYS A 50 -0.37 -1.73 -5.46
C LYS A 50 0.78 -2.67 -5.14
N LEU A 51 1.81 -2.20 -4.44
CA LEU A 51 2.93 -3.02 -4.01
C LEU A 51 2.47 -4.22 -3.18
N VAL A 52 1.53 -4.03 -2.24
CA VAL A 52 0.92 -5.13 -1.47
C VAL A 52 0.26 -6.16 -2.38
N TYR A 53 -0.47 -5.73 -3.41
CA TYR A 53 -1.08 -6.66 -4.37
C TYR A 53 -0.08 -7.38 -5.27
N ILE A 54 1.01 -6.71 -5.66
CA ILE A 54 2.08 -7.35 -6.43
C ILE A 54 2.75 -8.43 -5.57
N ASN A 55 2.98 -8.20 -4.27
CA ASN A 55 3.45 -9.24 -3.35
C ASN A 55 2.50 -10.44 -3.30
N CYS A 56 1.18 -10.25 -3.35
CA CYS A 56 0.24 -11.37 -3.45
C CYS A 56 0.39 -12.19 -4.75
N LEU A 57 0.95 -11.62 -5.83
CA LEU A 57 1.29 -12.37 -7.05
C LEU A 57 2.49 -13.32 -6.87
N ALA A 58 3.34 -13.09 -5.86
CA ALA A 58 4.43 -14.00 -5.57
C ALA A 58 3.89 -15.40 -5.17
N PHE A 59 2.75 -15.41 -4.48
CA PHE A 59 2.08 -16.60 -3.95
C PHE A 59 0.92 -17.10 -4.84
N SER A 60 0.98 -16.78 -6.13
CA SER A 60 -0.10 -16.98 -7.10
C SER A 60 0.35 -17.98 -8.17
N LEU A 61 0.04 -19.27 -7.98
CA LEU A 61 0.52 -20.35 -8.88
C LEU A 61 -0.36 -20.66 -10.11
N THR A 62 -1.54 -20.05 -10.30
CA THR A 62 -2.44 -20.41 -11.41
C THR A 62 -2.80 -19.25 -12.35
N GLU A 63 -2.73 -19.51 -13.66
CA GLU A 63 -2.88 -18.49 -14.72
C GLU A 63 -4.32 -17.97 -14.98
N SER A 64 -5.39 -18.56 -14.44
CA SER A 64 -6.75 -18.27 -14.97
C SER A 64 -7.61 -17.32 -14.12
N THR A 65 -7.34 -17.14 -12.82
CA THR A 65 -8.15 -16.30 -11.90
C THR A 65 -7.38 -15.13 -11.28
N GLN A 66 -6.11 -15.31 -10.90
CA GLN A 66 -5.32 -14.26 -10.24
C GLN A 66 -4.88 -13.15 -11.20
N ARG A 67 -4.55 -13.46 -12.45
CA ARG A 67 -4.23 -12.45 -13.46
C ARG A 67 -5.44 -11.55 -13.74
N LYS A 68 -6.64 -12.14 -13.87
CA LYS A 68 -7.90 -11.40 -14.03
C LYS A 68 -8.21 -10.55 -12.80
N SER A 69 -7.94 -11.06 -11.59
CA SER A 69 -8.09 -10.32 -10.35
C SER A 69 -7.10 -9.14 -10.28
N PHE A 70 -5.84 -9.35 -10.65
CA PHE A 70 -4.83 -8.29 -10.68
C PHE A 70 -5.13 -7.19 -11.70
N ASP A 71 -5.57 -7.56 -12.91
CA ASP A 71 -6.00 -6.58 -13.93
C ASP A 71 -7.19 -5.74 -13.46
N ASN A 72 -8.10 -6.34 -12.68
CA ASN A 72 -9.21 -5.63 -12.06
C ASN A 72 -8.73 -4.72 -10.92
N ILE A 73 -7.86 -5.20 -10.03
CA ILE A 73 -7.28 -4.43 -8.92
C ILE A 73 -6.48 -3.22 -9.43
N ARG A 74 -5.76 -3.38 -10.56
CA ARG A 74 -5.04 -2.26 -11.20
C ARG A 74 -5.96 -1.08 -11.50
N ARG A 75 -7.25 -1.32 -11.78
CA ARG A 75 -8.26 -0.30 -12.08
C ARG A 75 -9.05 0.16 -10.86
N GLN A 76 -8.98 -0.56 -9.75
CA GLN A 76 -9.73 -0.27 -8.53
C GLN A 76 -8.86 0.54 -7.56
N HIS A 77 -9.02 1.86 -7.58
CA HIS A 77 -8.30 2.76 -6.65
C HIS A 77 -8.67 2.50 -5.18
N HIS A 78 -9.95 2.23 -4.92
CA HIS A 78 -10.44 1.89 -3.58
C HIS A 78 -9.75 0.65 -3.00
N ALA A 79 -9.59 -0.40 -3.81
CA ALA A 79 -8.92 -1.62 -3.40
C ALA A 79 -7.46 -1.37 -2.97
N LYS A 80 -6.73 -0.51 -3.70
CA LYS A 80 -5.34 -0.14 -3.36
C LYS A 80 -5.25 0.59 -2.02
N LEU A 81 -6.15 1.54 -1.78
CA LEU A 81 -6.18 2.25 -0.51
C LEU A 81 -6.60 1.34 0.64
N PHE A 82 -7.57 0.46 0.42
CA PHE A 82 -7.99 -0.54 1.40
C PHE A 82 -6.84 -1.51 1.78
N ALA A 83 -5.97 -1.86 0.83
CA ALA A 83 -4.81 -2.72 1.08
C ALA A 83 -3.81 -2.13 2.11
N LEU A 84 -3.89 -0.84 2.42
CA LEU A 84 -3.08 -0.22 3.47
C LEU A 84 -3.37 -0.78 4.87
N HIS A 85 -4.57 -1.36 5.12
CA HIS A 85 -4.82 -2.07 6.38
C HIS A 85 -3.89 -3.26 6.59
N SER A 86 -3.39 -3.86 5.51
CA SER A 86 -2.42 -4.95 5.55
C SER A 86 -0.96 -4.48 5.70
N TYR A 87 -0.71 -3.16 5.72
CA TYR A 87 0.64 -2.60 5.77
C TYR A 87 1.50 -3.10 6.96
N PRO A 88 1.00 -3.18 8.21
CA PRO A 88 1.81 -3.70 9.32
C PRO A 88 2.24 -5.15 9.13
N MET A 89 1.32 -5.99 8.64
CA MET A 89 1.61 -7.40 8.33
C MET A 89 2.65 -7.50 7.21
N PHE A 90 2.50 -6.66 6.19
CA PHE A 90 3.43 -6.57 5.07
C PHE A 90 4.84 -6.17 5.52
N LEU A 91 4.98 -5.16 6.40
CA LEU A 91 6.28 -4.79 6.98
C LEU A 91 6.93 -5.94 7.74
N VAL A 92 6.18 -6.66 8.57
CA VAL A 92 6.70 -7.77 9.36
C VAL A 92 7.14 -8.92 8.46
N GLN A 93 6.42 -9.19 7.37
CA GLN A 93 6.82 -10.19 6.38
C GLN A 93 8.20 -9.87 5.78
N PHE A 94 8.43 -8.62 5.37
CA PHE A 94 9.74 -8.20 4.85
C PHE A 94 10.82 -8.21 5.92
N ALA A 95 10.50 -7.75 7.13
CA ALA A 95 11.42 -7.76 8.25
C ALA A 95 11.89 -9.18 8.60
N GLY A 96 11.03 -10.19 8.50
CA GLY A 96 11.37 -11.59 8.77
C GLY A 96 12.44 -12.17 7.83
N LEU A 97 12.72 -11.52 6.69
CA LEU A 97 13.79 -11.88 5.76
C LEU A 97 15.13 -11.22 6.10
N ASP A 98 15.12 -10.25 7.01
CA ASP A 98 16.31 -9.56 7.47
C ASP A 98 16.91 -10.25 8.71
N HIS A 99 18.18 -10.64 8.65
CA HIS A 99 18.85 -11.25 9.80
C HIS A 99 18.81 -10.38 11.07
N ARG A 100 18.80 -9.05 10.91
CA ARG A 100 18.72 -8.10 12.04
C ARG A 100 17.43 -8.26 12.84
N PHE A 101 16.35 -8.73 12.22
CA PHE A 101 15.10 -9.02 12.93
C PHE A 101 15.32 -10.02 14.08
N PHE A 102 16.26 -10.96 13.95
CA PHE A 102 16.53 -11.97 14.97
C PHE A 102 17.68 -11.60 15.92
N THR A 103 18.55 -10.67 15.53
CA THR A 103 19.82 -10.42 16.23
C THR A 103 20.00 -9.00 16.76
N ASP A 104 19.19 -8.04 16.34
CA ASP A 104 19.32 -6.63 16.72
C ASP A 104 18.04 -6.11 17.40
N ASP A 105 18.09 -5.97 18.73
CA ASP A 105 16.97 -5.46 19.53
C ASP A 105 16.61 -4.01 19.19
N LYS A 106 17.60 -3.16 18.91
CA LYS A 106 17.34 -1.75 18.55
C LYS A 106 16.67 -1.65 17.20
N TRP A 107 17.03 -2.51 16.26
CA TRP A 107 16.38 -2.59 14.96
C TRP A 107 14.91 -3.02 15.11
N LYS A 108 14.62 -4.03 15.95
CA LYS A 108 13.25 -4.45 16.28
C LYS A 108 12.43 -3.35 16.96
N GLU A 109 13.00 -2.66 17.93
CA GLU A 109 12.36 -1.53 18.61
C GLU A 109 11.98 -0.43 17.61
N LYS A 110 12.86 -0.14 16.64
CA LYS A 110 12.56 0.82 15.58
C LYS A 110 11.41 0.35 14.68
N LEU A 111 11.40 -0.91 14.26
CA LEU A 111 10.29 -1.49 13.49
C LEU A 111 8.97 -1.40 14.27
N HIS A 112 8.99 -1.75 15.55
CA HIS A 112 7.83 -1.65 16.44
C HIS A 112 7.32 -0.21 16.53
N GLY A 113 8.21 0.76 16.68
CA GLY A 113 7.86 2.18 16.68
C GLY A 113 7.20 2.64 15.37
N ILE A 114 7.67 2.16 14.21
CA ILE A 114 7.05 2.44 12.91
C ILE A 114 5.61 1.89 12.86
N VAL A 115 5.40 0.66 13.32
CA VAL A 115 4.06 0.03 13.34
C VAL A 115 3.11 0.75 14.30
N GLN A 116 3.58 1.15 15.48
CA GLN A 116 2.78 1.92 16.43
C GLN A 116 2.41 3.31 15.88
N GLU A 117 3.37 3.99 15.24
CA GLU A 117 3.14 5.31 14.66
C GLU A 117 2.17 5.25 13.47
N PHE A 118 2.13 4.13 12.75
CA PHE A 118 1.21 3.92 11.64
C PHE A 118 -0.24 3.97 12.11
N GLN A 119 -0.56 3.30 13.22
CA GLN A 119 -1.91 3.35 13.79
C GLN A 119 -2.31 4.77 14.22
N LYS A 120 -1.37 5.55 14.77
CA LYS A 120 -1.63 6.96 15.12
C LYS A 120 -1.90 7.81 13.90
N CYS A 121 -1.12 7.63 12.83
CA CYS A 121 -1.31 8.35 11.58
C CYS A 121 -2.66 8.00 10.94
N LEU A 122 -3.07 6.73 10.99
CA LEU A 122 -4.41 6.33 10.55
C LEU A 122 -5.50 7.02 11.37
N LEU A 123 -5.44 6.96 12.71
CA LEU A 123 -6.43 7.61 13.58
C LEU A 123 -6.52 9.11 13.36
N ALA A 124 -5.41 9.78 13.03
CA ALA A 124 -5.41 11.20 12.67
C ALA A 124 -6.23 11.50 11.40
N LEU A 125 -6.45 10.51 10.52
CA LEU A 125 -7.28 10.68 9.34
C LEU A 125 -8.79 10.62 9.63
N GLU A 126 -9.20 9.98 10.72
CA GLU A 126 -10.60 9.70 11.03
C GLU A 126 -11.52 10.95 11.02
N PRO A 127 -11.12 12.12 11.56
CA PRO A 127 -11.93 13.34 11.47
C PRO A 127 -12.25 13.79 10.04
N TRP A 128 -11.41 13.42 9.06
CA TRP A 128 -11.52 13.84 7.67
C TRP A 128 -12.31 12.85 6.81
N ILE A 129 -12.17 11.56 7.10
CA ILE A 129 -12.81 10.47 6.33
C ILE A 129 -13.99 9.82 7.05
N GLY A 130 -14.28 10.24 8.29
CA GLY A 130 -15.41 9.77 9.10
C GLY A 130 -15.18 8.44 9.81
N SER A 131 -14.61 7.45 9.13
CA SER A 131 -14.27 6.14 9.71
C SER A 131 -13.01 5.57 9.05
N LEU A 132 -12.17 4.90 9.84
CA LEU A 132 -11.00 4.19 9.32
C LEU A 132 -11.36 2.99 8.44
N GLU A 133 -12.55 2.41 8.59
CA GLU A 133 -13.05 1.36 7.69
C GLU A 133 -13.26 1.89 6.26
N SER A 134 -13.33 3.22 6.10
CA SER A 134 -13.51 3.93 4.84
C SER A 134 -12.23 4.62 4.40
N ILE A 135 -11.05 4.05 4.68
CA ILE A 135 -9.76 4.63 4.22
C ILE A 135 -9.72 4.82 2.69
N ASP A 136 -10.49 4.02 1.95
CA ASP A 136 -10.63 4.14 0.51
C ASP A 136 -11.42 5.39 0.07
N ASP A 137 -12.12 6.08 0.99
CA ASP A 137 -12.74 7.38 0.72
C ASP A 137 -11.72 8.49 0.49
N LEU A 138 -10.45 8.28 0.82
CA LEU A 138 -9.35 9.12 0.32
C LEU A 138 -9.39 9.24 -1.22
N HIS A 139 -9.90 8.23 -1.94
CA HIS A 139 -10.10 8.34 -3.38
C HIS A 139 -10.99 9.52 -3.76
N LYS A 140 -12.10 9.75 -3.04
CA LYS A 140 -13.03 10.87 -3.28
C LYS A 140 -12.31 12.20 -3.07
N TRP A 141 -11.50 12.30 -2.03
CA TRP A 141 -10.69 13.47 -1.73
C TRP A 141 -9.63 13.75 -2.80
N LYS A 142 -8.95 12.72 -3.29
CA LYS A 142 -8.04 12.84 -4.44
C LYS A 142 -8.77 13.36 -5.68
N GLN A 143 -9.97 12.84 -5.98
CA GLN A 143 -10.75 13.29 -7.13
C GLN A 143 -11.08 14.79 -7.01
N LYS A 144 -11.62 15.20 -5.85
CA LYS A 144 -11.98 16.59 -5.52
C LYS A 144 -10.79 17.55 -5.55
N ALA A 145 -9.60 17.08 -5.15
CA ALA A 145 -8.40 17.90 -5.07
C ALA A 145 -7.65 18.00 -6.40
N PHE A 146 -7.92 17.12 -7.37
CA PHE A 146 -7.17 17.07 -8.62
C PHE A 146 -7.97 17.45 -9.86
N TYR A 147 -9.23 17.03 -9.95
CA TYR A 147 -10.05 17.19 -11.15
C TYR A 147 -11.06 18.33 -10.99
N VAL A 148 -11.41 18.93 -12.12
CA VAL A 148 -12.61 19.77 -12.22
C VAL A 148 -13.82 18.84 -12.11
N ASP A 149 -14.75 19.17 -11.24
CA ASP A 149 -15.98 18.41 -11.06
C ASP A 149 -17.14 19.08 -11.81
N PHE A 150 -18.22 18.34 -12.05
CA PHE A 150 -19.44 18.87 -12.64
C PHE A 150 -20.63 18.58 -11.72
N ASP A 151 -21.13 19.63 -11.09
CA ASP A 151 -22.37 19.58 -10.32
C ASP A 151 -23.54 20.07 -11.18
N ARG A 152 -24.68 19.37 -11.11
CA ARG A 152 -25.86 19.73 -11.93
C ARG A 152 -26.48 21.08 -11.56
N GLN A 153 -26.25 21.56 -10.34
CA GLN A 153 -26.80 22.83 -9.85
C GLN A 153 -25.80 23.98 -10.00
N GLN A 154 -24.49 23.70 -9.82
CA GLN A 154 -23.43 24.70 -9.80
C GLN A 154 -22.55 24.73 -11.06
N GLY A 155 -22.69 23.76 -11.97
CA GLY A 155 -21.89 23.64 -13.18
C GLY A 155 -20.49 23.08 -12.91
N PHE A 156 -19.51 23.47 -13.72
CA PHE A 156 -18.12 23.04 -13.54
C PHE A 156 -17.49 23.75 -12.33
N THR A 157 -16.94 22.98 -11.40
CA THR A 157 -16.26 23.49 -10.22
C THR A 157 -14.78 23.14 -10.28
N ALA A 158 -13.93 24.14 -9.99
CA ALA A 158 -12.50 23.91 -9.84
C ALA A 158 -12.22 22.99 -8.63
N PRO A 159 -11.03 22.36 -8.56
CA PRO A 159 -10.59 21.68 -7.34
C PRO A 159 -10.84 22.56 -6.12
N SER A 160 -11.53 22.00 -5.13
CA SER A 160 -11.98 22.76 -3.96
C SER A 160 -10.83 23.03 -3.00
N ALA A 161 -10.94 24.11 -2.22
CA ALA A 161 -10.05 24.35 -1.10
C ALA A 161 -9.99 23.12 -0.19
N ILE A 162 -8.78 22.58 -0.02
CA ILE A 162 -8.48 21.47 0.89
C ILE A 162 -7.87 22.05 2.17
N ASP A 163 -8.28 21.51 3.31
CA ASP A 163 -7.72 21.90 4.60
C ASP A 163 -6.22 21.51 4.69
N ALA A 164 -5.40 22.43 5.17
CA ALA A 164 -3.96 22.21 5.31
C ALA A 164 -3.65 21.10 6.32
N GLY A 165 -4.41 21.00 7.42
CA GLY A 165 -4.26 19.94 8.42
C GLY A 165 -4.59 18.57 7.87
N PHE A 166 -5.64 18.45 7.03
CA PHE A 166 -5.92 17.18 6.36
C PHE A 166 -4.77 16.74 5.45
N THR A 167 -4.20 17.69 4.70
CA THR A 167 -3.07 17.42 3.83
C THR A 167 -1.84 16.99 4.62
N GLU A 168 -1.58 17.64 5.76
CA GLU A 168 -0.50 17.30 6.68
C GLU A 168 -0.63 15.88 7.23
N ASP A 169 -1.83 15.49 7.69
CA ASP A 169 -2.08 14.16 8.23
C ASP A 169 -1.86 13.06 7.17
N VAL A 170 -2.29 13.30 5.93
CA VAL A 170 -2.03 12.40 4.80
C VAL A 170 -0.53 12.31 4.49
N LEU A 171 0.17 13.44 4.43
CA LEU A 171 1.62 13.45 4.18
C LEU A 171 2.39 12.72 5.28
N ARG A 172 2.02 12.91 6.54
CA ARG A 172 2.62 12.20 7.67
C ARG A 172 2.47 10.69 7.53
N LEU A 173 1.29 10.21 7.12
CA LEU A 173 1.07 8.79 6.83
C LEU A 173 1.93 8.32 5.65
N VAL A 174 1.96 9.06 4.54
CA VAL A 174 2.78 8.76 3.35
C VAL A 174 4.25 8.62 3.72
N HIS A 175 4.82 9.62 4.39
CA HIS A 175 6.23 9.62 4.78
C HIS A 175 6.56 8.50 5.75
N LEU A 176 5.67 8.17 6.68
CA LEU A 176 5.87 7.03 7.57
C LEU A 176 5.89 5.71 6.79
N ILE A 177 4.92 5.51 5.90
CA ILE A 177 4.80 4.28 5.12
C ILE A 177 6.02 4.10 4.22
N VAL A 178 6.38 5.13 3.43
CA VAL A 178 7.52 5.06 2.51
C VAL A 178 8.81 4.81 3.28
N ARG A 179 9.07 5.54 4.38
CA ARG A 179 10.27 5.30 5.21
C ARG A 179 10.29 3.93 5.86
N GLY A 180 9.12 3.42 6.27
CA GLY A 180 9.02 2.07 6.83
C GLY A 180 9.36 1.00 5.81
N LEU A 181 8.87 1.15 4.57
CA LEU A 181 9.26 0.29 3.47
C LEU A 181 10.74 0.43 3.14
N ASP A 182 11.29 1.64 3.08
CA ASP A 182 12.73 1.84 2.85
C ASP A 182 13.56 1.14 3.92
N PHE A 183 13.12 1.21 5.17
CA PHE A 183 13.80 0.59 6.30
C PHE A 183 13.86 -0.93 6.21
N VAL A 184 12.82 -1.59 5.66
CA VAL A 184 12.75 -3.08 5.60
C VAL A 184 12.97 -3.66 4.21
N VAL A 185 12.77 -2.91 3.13
CA VAL A 185 12.77 -3.41 1.74
C VAL A 185 14.07 -3.04 1.01
N ALA A 186 14.63 -1.85 1.23
CA ALA A 186 15.69 -1.31 0.37
C ALA A 186 16.92 -2.23 0.24
N ASP A 187 17.30 -2.92 1.32
CA ASP A 187 18.44 -3.85 1.33
C ASP A 187 18.02 -5.33 1.19
N ASN A 188 16.72 -5.61 1.05
CA ASN A 188 16.17 -6.97 1.18
C ASN A 188 15.42 -7.45 -0.07
N LEU A 189 15.30 -6.67 -1.16
CA LEU A 189 14.62 -7.13 -2.38
C LEU A 189 15.26 -8.39 -2.99
N ASP A 190 16.59 -8.50 -2.97
CA ASP A 190 17.29 -9.69 -3.47
C ASP A 190 16.98 -10.92 -2.62
N ARG A 191 17.03 -10.77 -1.28
CA ARG A 191 16.66 -11.84 -0.33
C ARG A 191 15.19 -12.24 -0.46
N TYR A 192 14.33 -11.27 -0.72
CA TYR A 192 12.91 -11.51 -0.97
C TYR A 192 12.71 -12.26 -2.29
N SER A 193 13.50 -11.96 -3.33
CA SER A 193 13.53 -12.76 -4.56
C SER A 193 13.91 -14.22 -4.26
N GLU A 194 15.02 -14.45 -3.55
CA GLU A 194 15.47 -15.80 -3.18
C GLU A 194 14.41 -16.56 -2.36
N ALA A 195 13.77 -15.88 -1.40
CA ALA A 195 12.71 -16.46 -0.58
C ALA A 195 11.48 -16.86 -1.42
N ILE A 196 11.06 -16.02 -2.37
CA ILE A 196 9.96 -16.36 -3.28
C ILE A 196 10.33 -17.56 -4.15
N SER A 197 11.53 -17.57 -4.75
CA SER A 197 12.00 -18.69 -5.58
C SER A 197 11.99 -19.99 -4.79
N ALA A 198 12.48 -19.97 -3.54
CA ALA A 198 12.48 -21.13 -2.65
C ALA A 198 11.05 -21.63 -2.37
N ILE A 199 10.12 -20.74 -2.05
CA ILE A 199 8.71 -21.10 -1.80
C ILE A 199 8.07 -21.69 -3.07
N ARG A 200 8.27 -21.08 -4.24
CA ARG A 200 7.68 -21.55 -5.50
C ARG A 200 8.30 -22.86 -5.98
N SER A 201 9.54 -23.15 -5.61
CA SER A 201 10.18 -24.44 -5.89
C SER A 201 9.72 -25.57 -4.98
N THR A 202 9.16 -25.26 -3.79
CA THR A 202 8.83 -26.26 -2.77
C THR A 202 7.36 -26.63 -2.72
N VAL A 203 6.47 -25.74 -3.19
CA VAL A 203 5.02 -25.98 -3.15
C VAL A 203 4.51 -26.32 -4.54
N THR A 204 3.94 -27.51 -4.71
CA THR A 204 3.31 -27.89 -5.98
C THR A 204 2.01 -27.13 -6.18
N SER A 205 1.53 -27.02 -7.42
CA SER A 205 0.23 -26.41 -7.72
C SER A 205 -0.92 -27.08 -6.94
N GLU A 206 -0.84 -28.40 -6.75
CA GLU A 206 -1.82 -29.20 -6.00
C GLU A 206 -1.84 -28.84 -4.51
N GLN A 207 -0.67 -28.69 -3.87
CA GLN A 207 -0.57 -28.27 -2.47
C GLN A 207 -1.09 -26.84 -2.25
N PHE A 208 -0.91 -25.96 -3.24
CA PHE A 208 -1.47 -24.60 -3.18
C PHE A 208 -3.00 -24.61 -3.26
N ASP A 209 -3.58 -25.45 -4.11
CA ASP A 209 -5.02 -25.59 -4.22
C ASP A 209 -5.63 -26.18 -2.93
N ASP A 210 -4.95 -27.15 -2.31
CA ASP A 210 -5.33 -27.69 -1.00
C ASP A 210 -5.30 -26.64 0.12
N ILE A 211 -4.23 -25.83 0.19
CA ILE A 211 -4.12 -24.72 1.16
C ILE A 211 -5.25 -23.71 0.95
N ARG A 212 -5.55 -23.36 -0.30
CA ARG A 212 -6.64 -22.44 -0.64
C ARG A 212 -7.99 -22.98 -0.24
N GLN A 213 -8.25 -24.26 -0.51
CA GLN A 213 -9.49 -24.90 -0.13
C GLN A 213 -9.64 -24.89 1.39
N HIS A 214 -8.59 -25.23 2.14
CA HIS A 214 -8.60 -25.16 3.61
C HIS A 214 -8.84 -23.75 4.14
N ILE A 215 -8.20 -22.71 3.57
CA ILE A 215 -8.44 -21.32 3.96
C ILE A 215 -9.89 -20.92 3.66
N SER A 216 -10.41 -21.24 2.47
CA SER A 216 -11.78 -20.93 2.09
C SER A 216 -12.80 -21.64 2.99
N GLU A 217 -12.58 -22.90 3.32
CA GLU A 217 -13.42 -23.66 4.24
C GLU A 217 -13.38 -23.08 5.66
N THR A 218 -12.21 -22.62 6.11
CA THR A 218 -12.04 -22.02 7.43
C THR A 218 -12.74 -20.67 7.53
N LEU A 219 -12.64 -19.83 6.50
CA LEU A 219 -13.29 -18.51 6.45
C LEU A 219 -14.81 -18.60 6.26
N ASN A 220 -15.31 -19.70 5.67
CA ASN A 220 -16.74 -19.92 5.45
C ASN A 220 -17.42 -20.71 6.59
N ARG A 221 -16.70 -21.11 7.64
CA ARG A 221 -17.32 -21.72 8.82
C ARG A 221 -18.12 -20.64 9.57
N PRO A 222 -19.43 -20.82 9.78
CA PRO A 222 -20.18 -19.91 10.63
C PRO A 222 -19.60 -19.97 12.05
N HIS A 223 -19.21 -18.80 12.56
CA HIS A 223 -18.81 -18.62 13.95
C HIS A 223 -20.01 -18.82 14.90
#